data_AF-A0A9D8SBI9-F1
#
_entry.id   AF-A0A9D8SBI9-F1
#
_cell.length_a   1.000
_cell.length_b   1.000
_cell.length_c   1.000
_cell.angle_alpha   90.00
_cell.angle_beta   90.00
_cell.angle_gamma   90.00
#
_symmetry.space_group_name_H-M   'P 1'
#
loop_
_entity.id
_entity.type
_entity.pdbx_description
1 polymer ?
#
loop_
_entity_poly.entity_id
_entity_poly.type
_entity_poly.pdbx_seq_one_letter_code
_entity_poly.pdbx_strand_id
1 'polypeptide(L)'
;YIHELAEQIRDLEFWGIQIENEMVYSAEYLSALQKAVLAEGFSAPLYTATAWGRAPLPETVLPMYGGYPNAPWEGHVRPLAPNPNLFFARQREDGLIGKDLIGEYGISEDKYKDRFPFMTCESGGGNQITYRRRPLFVSENIEDLAIVKLGNGANLIGYYMFAGGLQPIGKFSTLQCGGCPVISYDFEAPIGDMGQLRRSWFRLRRIHDFLHDFGEIMAPMDPVLPDIMPKDLNDETTLRCALRSDGKSGFLFVSNRVRLKKLPAHPAQKFDIDFEDRKLSFEIDIPEDVTFFIPVGITLAGLDFKYVTAQPVYLGENKVSFMKIRGMKPVAVLSDGRSFDLEEGCTDINGTTVELLGDVDYKPTDLIPATFEKTENVISDEYLGGRFGFPDLSEEYTVSWTDDVKYLVVKAKGNMAAFYSNGKLIADQYLYGDKWVIDVRFLKTKQGIIKIQPFREEDRDTVYLEVPFEVGSIVPEIFAVTENTVVI
;
A
#
# COMPACT_ATOMS: atom_id res chain seq x y z
N TYR A 1 27.84 -18.01 0.48
CA TYR A 1 26.59 -17.24 0.28
C TYR A 1 26.28 -16.97 -1.19
N ILE A 2 26.88 -15.99 -1.90
CA ILE A 2 26.50 -15.67 -3.30
C ILE A 2 26.56 -16.91 -4.20
N HIS A 3 27.65 -17.66 -4.12
CA HIS A 3 27.81 -18.95 -4.82
C HIS A 3 26.67 -19.94 -4.50
N GLU A 4 26.41 -20.18 -3.21
CA GLU A 4 25.36 -21.11 -2.76
C GLU A 4 23.96 -20.64 -3.19
N LEU A 5 23.72 -19.33 -3.26
CA LEU A 5 22.48 -18.77 -3.75
C LEU A 5 22.36 -18.98 -5.26
N ALA A 6 23.44 -18.77 -6.02
CA ALA A 6 23.50 -19.05 -7.45
C ALA A 6 23.14 -20.51 -7.75
N GLU A 7 23.69 -21.45 -6.98
CA GLU A 7 23.38 -22.87 -7.11
C GLU A 7 21.89 -23.17 -6.88
N GLN A 8 21.26 -22.51 -5.91
CA GLN A 8 19.84 -22.70 -5.58
C GLN A 8 18.89 -22.14 -6.66
N ILE A 9 19.31 -21.09 -7.38
CA ILE A 9 18.45 -20.40 -8.34
C ILE A 9 18.85 -20.62 -9.79
N ARG A 10 19.83 -21.48 -10.06
CA ARG A 10 20.46 -21.66 -11.38
C ARG A 10 19.49 -21.98 -12.53
N ASP A 11 18.32 -22.54 -12.21
CA ASP A 11 17.29 -22.94 -13.17
C ASP A 11 16.11 -21.96 -13.21
N LEU A 12 16.22 -20.81 -12.54
CA LEU A 12 15.22 -19.74 -12.55
C LEU A 12 15.60 -18.63 -13.52
N GLU A 13 14.61 -18.10 -14.23
CA GLU A 13 14.75 -16.90 -15.06
C GLU A 13 14.27 -15.66 -14.29
N PHE A 14 15.11 -14.62 -14.27
CA PHE A 14 14.83 -13.37 -13.59
C PHE A 14 14.64 -12.24 -14.59
N TRP A 15 13.62 -11.41 -14.39
CA TRP A 15 13.42 -10.18 -15.15
C TRP A 15 14.23 -9.01 -14.59
N GLY A 16 14.65 -9.09 -13.32
CA GLY A 16 15.44 -8.05 -12.67
C GLY A 16 16.18 -8.57 -11.44
N ILE A 17 17.35 -8.01 -11.17
CA ILE A 17 18.16 -8.30 -9.98
C ILE A 17 18.54 -6.98 -9.30
N GLN A 18 18.11 -6.80 -8.05
CA GLN A 18 18.59 -5.69 -7.23
C GLN A 18 19.96 -6.01 -6.66
N ILE A 19 20.92 -5.12 -6.88
CA ILE A 19 22.26 -5.18 -6.32
C ILE A 19 22.25 -4.39 -5.01
N GLU A 20 22.49 -5.10 -3.90
CA GLU A 20 22.50 -4.49 -2.57
C GLU A 20 21.13 -3.91 -2.15
N ASN A 21 21.09 -3.26 -0.99
CA ASN A 21 19.91 -2.65 -0.40
C ASN A 21 20.30 -1.40 0.41
N GLU A 22 19.88 -0.21 -0.03
CA GLU A 22 20.10 1.07 0.67
C GLU A 22 21.56 1.51 0.83
N MET A 23 22.46 1.02 -0.03
CA MET A 23 23.85 1.45 -0.02
C MET A 23 24.03 2.82 -0.67
N VAL A 24 24.30 3.84 0.15
CA VAL A 24 24.39 5.24 -0.31
C VAL A 24 25.81 5.80 -0.45
N TYR A 25 26.86 5.02 -0.11
CA TYR A 25 28.22 5.58 0.04
C TYR A 25 29.27 5.22 -1.02
N SER A 26 29.11 4.16 -1.84
CA SER A 26 30.19 3.74 -2.77
C SER A 26 29.71 3.08 -4.06
N ALA A 27 30.02 3.72 -5.19
CA ALA A 27 29.78 3.20 -6.53
C ALA A 27 30.69 2.02 -6.86
N GLU A 28 31.94 2.09 -6.38
CA GLU A 28 32.96 1.08 -6.62
C GLU A 28 32.57 -0.24 -5.98
N TYR A 29 32.02 -0.19 -4.76
CA TYR A 29 31.46 -1.35 -4.07
C TYR A 29 30.28 -1.95 -4.84
N LEU A 30 29.30 -1.13 -5.25
CA LEU A 30 28.16 -1.61 -6.04
C LEU A 30 28.60 -2.26 -7.37
N SER A 31 29.59 -1.67 -8.05
CA SER A 31 30.16 -2.24 -9.28
C SER A 31 30.91 -3.54 -9.02
N ALA A 32 31.68 -3.63 -7.93
CA ALA A 32 32.37 -4.85 -7.54
C ALA A 32 31.39 -5.98 -7.19
N LEU A 33 30.31 -5.65 -6.48
CA LEU A 33 29.24 -6.60 -6.14
C LEU A 33 28.51 -7.07 -7.40
N GLN A 34 28.16 -6.17 -8.32
CA GLN A 34 27.56 -6.53 -9.61
C GLN A 34 28.47 -7.50 -10.40
N LYS A 35 29.78 -7.26 -10.44
CA LYS A 35 30.74 -8.18 -11.07
C LYS A 35 30.79 -9.54 -10.39
N ALA A 36 30.72 -9.58 -9.05
CA ALA A 36 30.72 -10.82 -8.29
C ALA A 36 29.48 -11.67 -8.58
N VAL A 37 28.27 -11.09 -8.58
CA VAL A 37 27.05 -11.84 -8.93
C VAL A 37 27.07 -12.32 -10.38
N LEU A 38 27.56 -11.50 -11.32
CA LEU A 38 27.70 -11.91 -12.73
C LEU A 38 28.67 -13.08 -12.88
N ALA A 39 29.78 -13.10 -12.13
CA ALA A 39 30.77 -14.17 -12.17
C ALA A 39 30.22 -15.52 -11.66
N GLU A 40 29.25 -15.48 -10.75
CA GLU A 40 28.56 -16.68 -10.23
C GLU A 40 27.41 -17.15 -11.14
N GLY A 41 27.13 -16.45 -12.25
CA GLY A 41 26.14 -16.86 -13.25
C GLY A 41 24.75 -16.23 -13.10
N PHE A 42 24.58 -15.24 -12.22
CA PHE A 42 23.33 -14.48 -12.14
C PHE A 42 23.09 -13.69 -13.43
N SER A 43 21.90 -13.84 -14.03
CA SER A 43 21.55 -13.19 -15.29
C SER A 43 20.11 -12.66 -15.26
N ALA A 44 19.95 -11.38 -15.60
CA ALA A 44 18.66 -10.71 -15.79
C ALA A 44 18.82 -9.55 -16.79
N PRO A 45 17.74 -9.13 -17.47
CA PRO A 45 17.81 -7.97 -18.37
C PRO A 45 17.96 -6.64 -17.63
N LEU A 46 17.53 -6.58 -16.36
CA LEU A 46 17.60 -5.38 -15.53
C LEU A 46 18.44 -5.63 -14.27
N TYR A 47 19.33 -4.70 -13.97
CA TYR A 47 20.00 -4.61 -12.67
C TYR A 47 19.59 -3.30 -12.01
N THR A 48 19.23 -3.34 -10.74
CA THR A 48 18.66 -2.19 -10.05
C THR A 48 19.33 -1.95 -8.71
N ALA A 49 19.19 -0.74 -8.16
CA ALA A 49 19.60 -0.41 -6.80
C ALA A 49 18.78 0.77 -6.30
N THR A 50 18.66 0.89 -4.98
CA THR A 50 17.94 1.99 -4.36
C THR A 50 18.71 3.30 -4.53
N ALA A 51 18.00 4.37 -4.90
CA ALA A 51 18.61 5.63 -5.33
C ALA A 51 18.43 6.79 -4.32
N TRP A 52 17.74 6.56 -3.21
CA TRP A 52 17.61 7.54 -2.14
C TRP A 52 18.95 7.80 -1.44
N GLY A 53 19.05 8.92 -0.73
CA GLY A 53 20.29 9.34 -0.06
C GLY A 53 21.42 9.70 -1.01
N ARG A 54 21.10 10.06 -2.27
CA ARG A 54 22.08 10.39 -3.33
C ARG A 54 23.03 9.24 -3.69
N ALA A 55 22.57 8.00 -3.56
CA ALA A 55 23.38 6.81 -3.84
C ALA A 55 24.15 6.94 -5.16
N PRO A 56 25.48 6.69 -5.19
CA PRO A 56 26.29 6.79 -6.39
C PRO A 56 26.21 5.47 -7.18
N LEU A 57 25.14 5.31 -7.96
CA LEU A 57 24.88 4.11 -8.75
C LEU A 57 25.77 4.06 -9.99
N PRO A 58 26.33 2.89 -10.34
CA PRO A 58 26.96 2.66 -11.63
C PRO A 58 25.95 2.83 -12.79
N GLU A 59 26.44 3.22 -13.97
CA GLU A 59 25.63 3.38 -15.19
C GLU A 59 24.91 2.10 -15.65
N THR A 60 25.41 0.94 -15.21
CA THR A 60 24.85 -0.38 -15.49
C THR A 60 23.73 -0.79 -14.53
N VAL A 61 23.30 0.10 -13.64
CA VAL A 61 22.32 -0.17 -12.58
C VAL A 61 21.24 0.91 -12.62
N LEU A 62 19.98 0.49 -12.76
CA LEU A 62 18.85 1.41 -12.82
C LEU A 62 18.42 1.85 -11.41
N PRO A 63 18.13 3.15 -11.21
CA PRO A 63 17.69 3.67 -9.93
C PRO A 63 16.25 3.25 -9.62
N MET A 64 16.01 2.84 -8.38
CA MET A 64 14.68 2.64 -7.82
C MET A 64 14.46 3.52 -6.59
N TYR A 65 13.23 4.01 -6.43
CA TYR A 65 12.84 4.90 -5.35
C TYR A 65 11.76 4.26 -4.47
N GLY A 66 11.42 4.91 -3.37
CA GLY A 66 10.37 4.46 -2.47
C GLY A 66 9.50 5.62 -1.98
N GLY A 67 8.71 5.33 -0.97
CA GLY A 67 7.97 6.31 -0.20
C GLY A 67 6.87 5.61 0.58
N TYR A 68 6.77 5.88 1.87
CA TYR A 68 5.79 5.23 2.72
C TYR A 68 4.79 6.26 3.25
N PRO A 69 3.48 5.97 3.32
CA PRO A 69 2.49 6.94 3.83
C PRO A 69 2.70 7.29 5.31
N ASN A 70 3.39 6.44 6.07
CA ASN A 70 3.83 6.66 7.45
C ASN A 70 5.24 6.07 7.65
N ALA A 71 5.84 6.28 8.81
CA ALA A 71 7.19 5.83 9.11
C ALA A 71 7.22 5.07 10.45
N PRO A 72 7.53 3.77 10.45
CA PRO A 72 7.68 2.98 11.68
C PRO A 72 9.00 3.28 12.40
N TRP A 73 10.01 3.77 11.67
CA TRP A 73 11.33 4.15 12.19
C TRP A 73 11.38 5.51 12.90
N GLU A 74 10.29 6.26 12.92
CA GLU A 74 10.29 7.56 13.60
C GLU A 74 10.42 7.41 15.12
N GLY A 75 11.35 8.16 15.71
CA GLY A 75 11.72 8.02 17.12
C GLY A 75 10.73 8.62 18.12
N HIS A 76 9.70 9.34 17.64
CA HIS A 76 8.71 10.02 18.46
C HIS A 76 7.31 9.39 18.32
N VAL A 77 6.44 9.63 19.29
CA VAL A 77 5.08 9.05 19.37
C VAL A 77 3.97 10.06 19.03
N ARG A 78 4.27 10.94 18.07
CA ARG A 78 3.35 12.01 17.61
C ARG A 78 2.92 11.75 16.16
N PRO A 79 1.77 12.31 15.73
CA PRO A 79 1.40 12.31 14.32
C PRO A 79 2.52 12.89 13.45
N LEU A 80 2.66 12.35 12.23
CA LEU A 80 3.57 12.91 11.23
C LEU A 80 2.93 14.12 10.54
N ALA A 81 3.77 15.01 10.02
CA ALA A 81 3.33 16.05 9.10
C ALA A 81 2.76 15.43 7.81
N PRO A 82 1.98 16.20 7.02
CA PRO A 82 1.52 15.73 5.71
C PRO A 82 2.67 15.23 4.85
N ASN A 83 2.47 14.08 4.22
CA ASN A 83 3.52 13.34 3.55
C ASN A 83 3.72 13.86 2.11
N PRO A 84 4.93 14.32 1.73
CA PRO A 84 5.19 14.80 0.37
C PRO A 84 4.99 13.74 -0.72
N ASN A 85 5.10 12.44 -0.40
CA ASN A 85 4.84 11.36 -1.37
C ASN A 85 3.39 11.25 -1.83
N LEU A 86 2.46 11.93 -1.14
CA LEU A 86 1.05 12.00 -1.49
C LEU A 86 0.71 13.28 -2.27
N PHE A 87 1.73 14.01 -2.75
CA PHE A 87 1.58 15.22 -3.56
C PHE A 87 2.13 15.01 -4.96
N PHE A 88 1.44 15.58 -5.94
CA PHE A 88 1.96 15.63 -7.30
C PHE A 88 3.13 16.61 -7.37
N ALA A 89 4.26 16.13 -7.87
CA ALA A 89 5.55 16.77 -7.74
C ALA A 89 6.51 16.23 -8.80
N ARG A 90 7.47 17.05 -9.24
CA ARG A 90 8.53 16.60 -10.17
C ARG A 90 9.66 15.82 -9.48
N GLN A 91 9.58 15.70 -8.16
CA GLN A 91 10.56 15.08 -7.29
C GLN A 91 10.34 13.56 -7.21
N ARG A 92 11.39 12.77 -7.46
CA ARG A 92 11.39 11.30 -7.39
C ARG A 92 11.95 10.77 -6.07
N GLU A 93 12.93 11.46 -5.50
CA GLU A 93 13.59 11.12 -4.24
C GLU A 93 12.72 11.45 -3.02
N ASP A 94 12.76 10.58 -2.01
CA ASP A 94 12.19 10.81 -0.69
C ASP A 94 13.35 10.97 0.32
N GLY A 95 13.39 12.08 1.05
CA GLY A 95 14.40 12.37 2.07
C GLY A 95 14.14 11.73 3.44
N LEU A 96 13.02 11.04 3.62
CA LEU A 96 12.56 10.51 4.90
C LEU A 96 12.70 8.99 5.05
N ILE A 97 13.00 8.27 3.96
CA ILE A 97 13.19 6.80 3.96
C ILE A 97 14.55 6.45 4.56
N GLY A 98 14.59 5.38 5.37
CA GLY A 98 15.83 4.86 5.94
C GLY A 98 16.54 5.85 6.87
N LYS A 99 15.82 6.83 7.44
CA LYS A 99 16.38 7.88 8.32
C LYS A 99 17.12 7.31 9.52
N ASP A 100 16.68 6.16 10.03
CA ASP A 100 17.34 5.43 11.11
C ASP A 100 18.69 4.82 10.69
N LEU A 101 18.87 4.52 9.41
CA LEU A 101 20.10 3.97 8.85
C LEU A 101 21.05 5.05 8.30
N ILE A 102 20.51 6.10 7.65
CA ILE A 102 21.26 7.04 6.80
C ILE A 102 21.31 8.46 7.40
N GLY A 103 20.42 8.81 8.33
CA GLY A 103 20.24 10.17 8.85
C GLY A 103 19.41 11.08 7.93
N GLU A 104 19.12 12.31 8.37
CA GLU A 104 18.35 13.28 7.57
C GLU A 104 19.24 13.96 6.53
N TYR A 105 18.80 14.00 5.27
CA TYR A 105 19.47 14.72 4.19
C TYR A 105 18.49 15.60 3.42
N GLY A 106 18.98 16.75 2.94
CA GLY A 106 18.15 17.68 2.16
C GLY A 106 17.83 17.15 0.77
N ILE A 107 16.60 17.38 0.32
CA ILE A 107 16.10 17.07 -1.02
C ILE A 107 16.98 17.76 -2.06
N SER A 108 17.63 16.99 -2.95
CA SER A 108 18.48 17.50 -4.03
C SER A 108 17.91 17.19 -5.42
N GLU A 109 18.52 17.77 -6.44
CA GLU A 109 18.23 17.44 -7.83
C GLU A 109 18.58 15.97 -8.11
N ASP A 110 17.60 15.22 -8.63
CA ASP A 110 17.78 13.81 -8.99
C ASP A 110 18.66 13.69 -10.24
N LYS A 111 19.92 13.31 -10.06
CA LYS A 111 20.90 13.20 -11.16
C LYS A 111 20.59 12.08 -12.17
N TYR A 112 19.65 11.19 -11.88
CA TYR A 112 19.23 10.13 -12.79
C TYR A 112 17.99 10.48 -13.61
N LYS A 113 17.37 11.61 -13.27
CA LYS A 113 16.28 12.19 -14.03
C LYS A 113 16.70 12.42 -15.49
N ASP A 114 15.77 12.21 -16.41
CA ASP A 114 15.93 12.30 -17.87
C ASP A 114 16.87 11.24 -18.50
N ARG A 115 17.57 10.44 -17.68
CA ARG A 115 18.45 9.35 -18.13
C ARG A 115 17.81 7.97 -17.95
N PHE A 116 17.01 7.82 -16.90
CA PHE A 116 16.33 6.57 -16.55
C PHE A 116 14.84 6.78 -16.28
N PRO A 117 13.99 5.77 -16.57
CA PRO A 117 12.58 5.80 -16.21
C PRO A 117 12.42 5.91 -14.69
N PHE A 118 11.33 6.55 -14.25
CA PHE A 118 11.02 6.60 -12.83
C PHE A 118 10.45 5.24 -12.39
N MET A 119 11.13 4.56 -11.48
CA MET A 119 10.73 3.26 -10.95
C MET A 119 10.74 3.28 -9.44
N THR A 120 9.79 2.58 -8.82
CA THR A 120 9.79 2.39 -7.37
C THR A 120 9.93 0.93 -7.01
N CYS A 121 10.61 0.64 -5.90
CA CYS A 121 10.70 -0.71 -5.31
C CYS A 121 10.01 -0.78 -3.94
N GLU A 122 9.94 0.36 -3.24
CA GLU A 122 9.45 0.43 -1.86
C GLU A 122 8.38 1.52 -1.70
N SER A 123 7.33 1.43 -2.51
CA SER A 123 6.11 2.20 -2.23
C SER A 123 5.36 1.50 -1.09
N GLY A 124 5.12 2.19 0.01
CA GLY A 124 4.46 1.62 1.19
C GLY A 124 3.11 0.98 0.86
N GLY A 125 3.08 -0.35 0.74
CA GLY A 125 1.86 -1.15 0.60
C GLY A 125 1.10 -1.24 1.93
N GLY A 126 1.77 -0.90 3.03
CA GLY A 126 1.23 -0.74 4.36
C GLY A 126 2.30 -0.08 5.24
N ASN A 127 2.35 -0.43 6.51
CA ASN A 127 3.37 0.01 7.44
C ASN A 127 3.61 -1.04 8.52
N GLN A 128 4.88 -1.33 8.84
CA GLN A 128 5.19 -2.24 9.94
C GLN A 128 4.73 -1.64 11.27
N ILE A 129 3.88 -2.37 12.00
CA ILE A 129 3.50 -1.99 13.35
C ILE A 129 4.64 -2.33 14.31
N THR A 130 5.05 -1.34 15.11
CA THR A 130 6.00 -1.53 16.21
C THR A 130 5.33 -1.24 17.54
N TYR A 131 5.98 -1.59 18.65
CA TYR A 131 5.45 -1.31 19.98
C TYR A 131 5.09 0.16 20.14
N ARG A 132 5.96 1.07 19.66
CA ARG A 132 5.86 2.52 19.85
C ARG A 132 5.03 3.22 18.78
N ARG A 133 4.92 2.69 17.56
CA ARG A 133 4.21 3.37 16.46
C ARG A 133 3.24 2.41 15.78
N ARG A 134 1.95 2.73 15.93
CA ARG A 134 0.82 1.92 15.47
C ARG A 134 -0.19 2.78 14.72
N PRO A 135 0.22 3.38 13.58
CA PRO A 135 -0.75 4.06 12.73
C PRO A 135 -1.84 3.08 12.27
N LEU A 136 -3.01 3.61 11.91
CA LEU A 136 -4.03 2.80 11.26
C LEU A 136 -4.00 3.14 9.76
N PHE A 137 -3.74 2.15 8.92
CA PHE A 137 -3.78 2.32 7.48
C PHE A 137 -5.18 2.04 6.95
N VAL A 138 -5.81 3.09 6.40
CA VAL A 138 -7.01 2.91 5.58
C VAL A 138 -6.59 2.59 4.14
N SER A 139 -7.41 1.81 3.44
CA SER A 139 -7.12 1.34 2.07
C SER A 139 -6.77 2.47 1.09
N GLU A 140 -7.36 3.62 1.35
CA GLU A 140 -7.20 4.90 0.70
C GLU A 140 -5.74 5.41 0.75
N ASN A 141 -5.02 5.21 1.85
CA ASN A 141 -3.63 5.71 1.98
C ASN A 141 -2.67 5.01 1.01
N ILE A 142 -2.94 3.75 0.68
CA ILE A 142 -2.11 2.93 -0.21
C ILE A 142 -2.46 3.22 -1.68
N GLU A 143 -3.75 3.39 -1.96
CA GLU A 143 -4.26 3.82 -3.28
C GLU A 143 -3.72 5.21 -3.66
N ASP A 144 -3.74 6.17 -2.73
CA ASP A 144 -3.25 7.53 -2.96
C ASP A 144 -1.79 7.53 -3.38
N LEU A 145 -0.96 6.76 -2.68
CA LEU A 145 0.45 6.67 -2.98
C LEU A 145 0.68 6.12 -4.39
N ALA A 146 -0.01 5.04 -4.77
CA ALA A 146 0.10 4.46 -6.09
C ALA A 146 -0.32 5.45 -7.19
N ILE A 147 -1.48 6.09 -7.05
CA ILE A 147 -2.01 7.06 -8.01
C ILE A 147 -1.10 8.28 -8.13
N VAL A 148 -0.57 8.79 -7.01
CA VAL A 148 0.36 9.93 -7.03
C VAL A 148 1.68 9.57 -7.69
N LYS A 149 2.27 8.40 -7.40
CA LYS A 149 3.51 7.96 -8.05
C LYS A 149 3.31 7.79 -9.56
N LEU A 150 2.17 7.22 -9.98
CA LEU A 150 1.80 7.13 -11.40
C LEU A 150 1.63 8.50 -12.05
N GLY A 151 0.90 9.42 -11.42
CA GLY A 151 0.71 10.78 -11.91
C GLY A 151 2.00 11.60 -11.96
N ASN A 152 2.99 11.27 -11.12
CA ASN A 152 4.35 11.81 -11.17
C ASN A 152 5.26 11.13 -12.20
N GLY A 153 4.72 10.22 -13.03
CA GLY A 153 5.42 9.60 -14.15
C GLY A 153 6.13 8.29 -13.83
N ALA A 154 5.76 7.58 -12.76
CA ALA A 154 6.31 6.25 -12.49
C ALA A 154 5.91 5.26 -13.60
N ASN A 155 6.89 4.53 -14.11
CA ASN A 155 6.74 3.46 -15.10
C ASN A 155 6.80 2.05 -14.48
N LEU A 156 7.24 1.96 -13.23
CA LEU A 156 7.22 0.73 -12.47
C LEU A 156 6.86 1.08 -11.03
N ILE A 157 5.84 0.40 -10.49
CA ILE A 157 5.46 0.52 -9.08
C ILE A 157 5.76 -0.79 -8.36
N GLY A 158 6.74 -0.73 -7.46
CA GLY A 158 7.04 -1.77 -6.48
C GLY A 158 6.48 -1.40 -5.12
N TYR A 159 5.97 -2.41 -4.41
CA TYR A 159 5.37 -2.25 -3.09
C TYR A 159 6.18 -2.95 -2.02
N TYR A 160 6.40 -2.25 -0.91
CA TYR A 160 6.91 -2.84 0.32
C TYR A 160 5.91 -2.57 1.46
N MET A 161 5.24 -3.56 2.04
CA MET A 161 5.02 -4.91 1.54
C MET A 161 3.70 -5.01 0.77
N PHE A 162 3.65 -5.84 -0.27
CA PHE A 162 2.37 -6.22 -0.90
C PHE A 162 1.69 -7.38 -0.15
N ALA A 163 2.49 -8.28 0.39
CA ALA A 163 2.05 -9.36 1.27
C ALA A 163 2.88 -9.33 2.55
N GLY A 164 2.20 -9.35 3.69
CA GLY A 164 2.82 -9.58 4.98
C GLY A 164 3.34 -11.01 5.10
N GLY A 165 3.83 -11.36 6.29
CA GLY A 165 4.31 -12.70 6.55
C GLY A 165 4.46 -13.00 8.03
N LEU A 166 5.11 -14.13 8.30
CA LEU A 166 5.38 -14.61 9.64
C LEU A 166 6.88 -14.75 9.84
N GLN A 167 7.33 -14.35 11.02
CA GLN A 167 8.71 -14.40 11.44
C GLN A 167 8.92 -15.71 12.21
N PRO A 168 9.84 -16.58 11.77
CA PRO A 168 10.08 -17.83 12.46
C PRO A 168 10.78 -17.59 13.80
N ILE A 169 10.44 -18.40 14.80
CA ILE A 169 11.23 -18.48 16.03
C ILE A 169 12.51 -19.26 15.69
N GLY A 170 13.66 -18.58 15.76
CA GLY A 170 14.96 -19.17 15.52
C GLY A 170 15.39 -20.11 16.65
N LYS A 171 16.45 -20.88 16.40
CA LYS A 171 16.99 -21.86 17.37
C LYS A 171 17.53 -21.22 18.65
N PHE A 172 18.07 -20.00 18.55
CA PHE A 172 18.77 -19.31 19.65
C PHE A 172 18.07 -18.04 20.10
N SER A 173 17.24 -17.46 19.25
CA SER A 173 16.49 -16.23 19.51
C SER A 173 15.28 -16.18 18.60
N THR A 174 14.35 -15.29 18.93
CA THR A 174 13.34 -14.84 17.99
C THR A 174 14.01 -13.95 16.90
N LEU A 175 13.39 -13.84 15.72
CA LEU A 175 14.02 -13.24 14.53
C LEU A 175 13.47 -11.87 14.14
N GLN A 176 12.62 -11.28 14.99
CA GLN A 176 11.97 -10.03 14.68
C GLN A 176 12.84 -8.79 14.77
N CYS A 177 12.49 -7.80 13.95
CA CYS A 177 13.00 -6.44 14.09
C CYS A 177 12.70 -5.82 15.46
N GLY A 178 13.51 -4.85 15.86
CA GLY A 178 13.38 -4.17 17.14
C GLY A 178 11.98 -3.57 17.34
N GLY A 179 11.28 -4.02 18.39
CA GLY A 179 9.94 -3.54 18.73
C GLY A 179 8.81 -4.12 17.87
N CYS A 180 9.07 -4.98 16.90
CA CYS A 180 8.04 -5.67 16.11
C CYS A 180 7.35 -6.80 16.92
N PRO A 181 6.17 -7.31 16.51
CA PRO A 181 5.65 -8.57 17.02
C PRO A 181 6.67 -9.70 16.82
N VAL A 182 6.63 -10.72 17.67
CA VAL A 182 7.54 -11.87 17.63
C VAL A 182 7.30 -12.72 16.39
N ILE A 183 6.02 -12.96 16.05
CA ILE A 183 5.61 -13.78 14.93
C ILE A 183 5.09 -12.91 13.79
N SER A 184 4.16 -11.99 14.05
CA SER A 184 3.52 -11.25 12.95
C SER A 184 4.49 -10.29 12.25
N TYR A 185 4.48 -10.33 10.92
CA TYR A 185 5.01 -9.32 10.01
C TYR A 185 3.91 -8.94 9.01
N ASP A 186 2.69 -8.72 9.52
CA ASP A 186 1.51 -8.39 8.71
C ASP A 186 1.68 -7.11 7.88
N PHE A 187 2.43 -6.15 8.41
CA PHE A 187 2.74 -4.87 7.76
C PHE A 187 1.50 -4.03 7.39
N GLU A 188 0.29 -4.38 7.86
CA GLU A 188 -0.96 -3.84 7.32
C GLU A 188 -1.06 -3.97 5.78
N ALA A 189 -0.36 -4.95 5.20
CA ALA A 189 -0.22 -5.10 3.76
C ALA A 189 -1.57 -5.49 3.10
N PRO A 190 -1.70 -5.27 1.77
CA PRO A 190 -2.89 -5.65 1.01
C PRO A 190 -3.28 -7.12 1.21
N ILE A 191 -2.29 -8.00 1.26
CA ILE A 191 -2.43 -9.38 1.72
C ILE A 191 -1.77 -9.47 3.10
N GLY A 192 -2.53 -9.80 4.13
CA GLY A 192 -2.01 -9.90 5.49
C GLY A 192 -1.18 -11.16 5.74
N ASP A 193 -0.63 -11.26 6.95
CA ASP A 193 0.25 -12.35 7.38
C ASP A 193 -0.37 -13.77 7.33
N MET A 194 -1.70 -13.88 7.43
CA MET A 194 -2.45 -15.14 7.29
C MET A 194 -3.06 -15.33 5.89
N GLY A 195 -2.72 -14.47 4.93
CA GLY A 195 -3.27 -14.48 3.57
C GLY A 195 -4.64 -13.83 3.42
N GLN A 196 -5.13 -13.14 4.46
CA GLN A 196 -6.35 -12.35 4.42
C GLN A 196 -6.23 -11.18 3.44
N LEU A 197 -7.28 -10.91 2.66
CA LEU A 197 -7.31 -9.79 1.73
C LEU A 197 -7.94 -8.56 2.41
N ARG A 198 -7.22 -7.45 2.37
CA ARG A 198 -7.75 -6.15 2.81
C ARG A 198 -8.37 -5.41 1.64
N ARG A 199 -9.20 -4.42 1.95
CA ARG A 199 -9.76 -3.51 0.93
C ARG A 199 -8.70 -2.85 0.03
N SER A 200 -7.49 -2.61 0.54
CA SER A 200 -6.35 -2.09 -0.25
C SER A 200 -5.94 -3.02 -1.39
N TRP A 201 -6.05 -4.34 -1.25
CA TRP A 201 -5.76 -5.29 -2.33
C TRP A 201 -6.68 -5.05 -3.54
N PHE A 202 -7.99 -4.93 -3.30
CA PHE A 202 -8.96 -4.70 -4.35
C PHE A 202 -8.76 -3.34 -5.04
N ARG A 203 -8.38 -2.31 -4.28
CA ARG A 203 -8.03 -0.99 -4.83
C ARG A 203 -6.80 -1.05 -5.73
N LEU A 204 -5.73 -1.69 -5.26
CA LEU A 204 -4.50 -1.83 -6.05
C LEU A 204 -4.70 -2.71 -7.28
N ARG A 205 -5.47 -3.80 -7.17
CA ARG A 205 -5.80 -4.66 -8.32
C ARG A 205 -6.39 -3.85 -9.48
N ARG A 206 -7.31 -2.91 -9.19
CA ARG A 206 -7.92 -2.04 -10.22
C ARG A 206 -6.90 -1.13 -10.92
N ILE A 207 -5.90 -0.65 -10.17
CA ILE A 207 -4.78 0.10 -10.74
C ILE A 207 -3.92 -0.83 -11.60
N HIS A 208 -3.69 -2.07 -11.17
CA HIS A 208 -2.92 -3.06 -11.94
C HIS A 208 -3.63 -3.51 -13.22
N ASP A 209 -4.95 -3.68 -13.19
CA ASP A 209 -5.77 -3.97 -14.37
C ASP A 209 -5.64 -2.81 -15.40
N PHE A 210 -5.69 -1.56 -14.93
CA PHE A 210 -5.37 -0.40 -15.78
C PHE A 210 -3.93 -0.44 -16.33
N LEU A 211 -2.92 -0.69 -15.50
CA LEU A 211 -1.53 -0.71 -15.96
C LEU A 211 -1.24 -1.85 -16.94
N HIS A 212 -1.95 -2.99 -16.81
CA HIS A 212 -1.82 -4.11 -17.72
C HIS A 212 -2.25 -3.75 -19.14
N ASP A 213 -3.39 -3.06 -19.30
CA ASP A 213 -3.98 -2.77 -20.61
C ASP A 213 -3.57 -1.40 -21.19
N PHE A 214 -3.22 -0.44 -20.32
CA PHE A 214 -2.90 0.94 -20.72
C PHE A 214 -1.41 1.27 -20.51
N GLY A 215 -0.60 0.34 -20.01
CA GLY A 215 0.81 0.55 -19.71
C GLY A 215 1.63 1.04 -20.90
N GLU A 216 1.41 0.49 -22.10
CA GLU A 216 2.10 0.92 -23.33
C GLU A 216 1.73 2.35 -23.74
N ILE A 217 0.48 2.75 -23.52
CA ILE A 217 -0.02 4.10 -23.81
C ILE A 217 0.56 5.09 -22.79
N MET A 218 0.61 4.68 -21.52
CA MET A 218 0.98 5.53 -20.40
C MET A 218 2.49 5.70 -20.24
N ALA A 219 3.29 4.66 -20.53
CA ALA A 219 4.74 4.65 -20.33
C ALA A 219 5.51 5.81 -20.99
N PRO A 220 5.20 6.27 -22.22
CA PRO A 220 5.87 7.41 -22.84
C PRO A 220 5.33 8.78 -22.37
N MET A 221 4.27 8.82 -21.56
CA MET A 221 3.65 10.07 -21.13
C MET A 221 4.40 10.70 -19.96
N ASP A 222 4.70 11.99 -20.07
CA ASP A 222 5.35 12.79 -19.05
C ASP A 222 4.34 13.44 -18.07
N PRO A 223 4.75 13.68 -16.81
CA PRO A 223 3.93 14.39 -15.85
C PRO A 223 3.95 15.91 -16.12
N VAL A 224 2.75 16.50 -16.20
CA VAL A 224 2.48 17.92 -16.34
C VAL A 224 1.72 18.39 -15.10
N LEU A 225 2.32 19.31 -14.37
CA LEU A 225 1.72 19.91 -13.18
C LEU A 225 0.80 21.07 -13.58
N PRO A 226 -0.30 21.31 -12.83
CA PRO A 226 -1.20 22.43 -13.09
C PRO A 226 -0.53 23.78 -12.80
N ASP A 227 -1.06 24.84 -13.41
CA ASP A 227 -0.62 26.22 -13.16
C ASP A 227 -0.86 26.66 -11.70
N ILE A 228 -1.92 26.12 -11.07
CA ILE A 228 -2.27 26.38 -9.68
C ILE A 228 -1.86 25.18 -8.85
N MET A 229 -0.78 25.34 -8.10
CA MET A 229 -0.27 24.34 -7.17
C MET A 229 -0.63 24.69 -5.71
N PRO A 230 -0.78 23.69 -4.83
CA PRO A 230 -0.88 23.92 -3.40
C PRO A 230 0.29 24.77 -2.89
N LYS A 231 0.03 25.75 -2.03
CA LYS A 231 1.08 26.65 -1.51
C LYS A 231 2.17 25.92 -0.69
N ASP A 232 1.77 24.87 0.01
CA ASP A 232 2.59 24.02 0.87
C ASP A 232 1.83 22.72 1.19
N LEU A 233 2.46 21.80 1.93
CA LEU A 233 1.88 20.50 2.28
C LEU A 233 0.67 20.58 3.22
N ASN A 234 0.43 21.73 3.85
CA ASN A 234 -0.73 21.98 4.73
C ASN A 234 -1.86 22.73 4.01
N ASP A 235 -1.74 23.05 2.72
CA ASP A 235 -2.83 23.59 1.94
C ASP A 235 -3.97 22.56 1.81
N GLU A 236 -5.12 22.91 2.37
CA GLU A 236 -6.33 22.10 2.40
C GLU A 236 -7.40 22.63 1.42
N THR A 237 -7.08 23.64 0.62
CA THR A 237 -8.04 24.37 -0.23
C THR A 237 -7.75 24.26 -1.71
N THR A 238 -6.50 24.03 -2.10
CA THR A 238 -6.11 23.89 -3.51
C THR A 238 -6.23 22.43 -3.93
N LEU A 239 -6.96 22.17 -5.02
CA LEU A 239 -7.06 20.84 -5.60
C LEU A 239 -5.68 20.32 -5.99
N ARG A 240 -5.40 19.05 -5.70
CA ARG A 240 -4.18 18.40 -6.15
C ARG A 240 -4.47 17.51 -7.32
N CYS A 241 -3.86 17.84 -8.45
CA CYS A 241 -3.96 17.08 -9.67
C CYS A 241 -2.65 17.13 -10.46
N ALA A 242 -2.51 16.22 -11.42
CA ALA A 242 -1.49 16.24 -12.44
C ALA A 242 -2.04 15.59 -13.71
N LEU A 243 -1.58 16.05 -14.86
CA LEU A 243 -1.83 15.38 -16.13
C LEU A 243 -0.63 14.51 -16.45
N ARG A 244 -0.86 13.28 -16.90
CA ARG A 244 0.17 12.48 -17.58
C ARG A 244 -0.13 12.49 -19.07
N SER A 245 0.76 13.03 -19.90
CA SER A 245 0.49 13.25 -21.32
C SER A 245 1.72 13.07 -22.22
N ASP A 246 1.46 12.65 -23.46
CA ASP A 246 2.42 12.62 -24.58
C ASP A 246 2.38 13.90 -25.44
N GLY A 247 1.68 14.94 -24.98
CA GLY A 247 1.43 16.19 -25.71
C GLY A 247 0.17 16.19 -26.56
N LYS A 248 -0.46 15.02 -26.82
CA LYS A 248 -1.66 14.89 -27.68
C LYS A 248 -2.87 14.29 -26.98
N SER A 249 -2.62 13.45 -25.99
CA SER A 249 -3.62 12.75 -25.18
C SER A 249 -3.11 12.58 -23.76
N GLY A 250 -3.98 12.18 -22.83
CA GLY A 250 -3.50 11.90 -21.49
C GLY A 250 -4.52 11.36 -20.50
N PHE A 251 -4.03 11.22 -19.27
CA PHE A 251 -4.83 10.85 -18.11
C PHE A 251 -4.66 11.92 -17.03
N LEU A 252 -5.79 12.45 -16.55
CA LEU A 252 -5.82 13.40 -15.44
C LEU A 252 -5.88 12.62 -14.12
N PHE A 253 -4.87 12.79 -13.28
CA PHE A 253 -4.77 12.24 -11.93
C PHE A 253 -5.23 13.28 -10.92
N VAL A 254 -6.04 12.87 -9.95
CA VAL A 254 -6.55 13.71 -8.86
C VAL A 254 -6.34 12.99 -7.53
N SER A 255 -5.79 13.70 -6.55
CA SER A 255 -5.59 13.24 -5.18
C SER A 255 -6.07 14.31 -4.19
N ASN A 256 -7.38 14.39 -4.01
CA ASN A 256 -8.02 15.31 -3.07
C ASN A 256 -8.07 14.72 -1.66
N ARG A 257 -6.93 14.21 -1.16
CA ARG A 257 -6.81 13.63 0.18
C ARG A 257 -5.53 14.06 0.89
N VAL A 258 -5.60 14.20 2.21
CA VAL A 258 -4.43 14.18 3.10
C VAL A 258 -4.73 13.28 4.27
N ARG A 259 -3.79 12.42 4.61
CA ARG A 259 -3.89 11.58 5.80
C ARG A 259 -4.18 12.42 7.06
N LEU A 260 -5.15 11.99 7.87
CA LEU A 260 -5.63 12.67 9.09
C LEU A 260 -6.31 14.02 8.89
N LYS A 261 -6.62 14.42 7.66
CA LYS A 261 -7.40 15.61 7.35
C LYS A 261 -8.54 15.25 6.41
N LYS A 262 -9.51 16.15 6.33
CA LYS A 262 -10.66 16.04 5.42
C LYS A 262 -10.63 17.23 4.48
N LEU A 263 -10.40 16.99 3.20
CA LEU A 263 -10.35 18.05 2.18
C LEU A 263 -11.75 18.33 1.61
N PRO A 264 -12.07 19.60 1.30
CA PRO A 264 -13.38 19.97 0.80
C PRO A 264 -13.62 19.46 -0.63
N ALA A 265 -14.90 19.40 -1.02
CA ALA A 265 -15.28 19.20 -2.41
C ALA A 265 -14.97 20.44 -3.27
N HIS A 266 -14.71 20.23 -4.56
CA HIS A 266 -14.54 21.28 -5.56
C HIS A 266 -15.69 21.16 -6.59
N PRO A 267 -16.80 21.88 -6.39
CA PRO A 267 -17.89 21.90 -7.35
C PRO A 267 -17.47 22.66 -8.61
N ALA A 268 -17.96 22.24 -9.77
CA ALA A 268 -17.70 22.93 -11.03
C ALA A 268 -16.20 23.21 -11.28
N GLN A 269 -15.33 22.24 -10.95
CA GLN A 269 -13.89 22.42 -11.16
C GLN A 269 -13.59 22.44 -12.65
N LYS A 270 -13.09 23.58 -13.12
CA LYS A 270 -12.67 23.79 -14.50
C LYS A 270 -11.27 23.24 -14.73
N PHE A 271 -11.09 22.54 -15.84
CA PHE A 271 -9.81 22.13 -16.38
C PHE A 271 -9.66 22.70 -17.80
N ASP A 272 -8.56 23.42 -18.02
CA ASP A 272 -8.15 23.92 -19.33
C ASP A 272 -6.80 23.26 -19.65
N ILE A 273 -6.75 22.42 -20.68
CA ILE A 273 -5.58 21.65 -21.08
C ILE A 273 -5.15 22.09 -22.48
N ASP A 274 -3.91 22.53 -22.61
CA ASP A 274 -3.28 22.87 -23.88
C ASP A 274 -2.48 21.66 -24.38
N PHE A 275 -3.05 20.92 -25.35
CA PHE A 275 -2.31 19.93 -26.13
C PHE A 275 -1.57 20.63 -27.28
N GLU A 276 -0.62 19.94 -27.91
CA GLU A 276 0.20 20.49 -29.00
C GLU A 276 -0.64 21.02 -30.17
N ASP A 277 -1.76 20.36 -30.48
CA ASP A 277 -2.60 20.62 -31.64
C ASP A 277 -3.95 21.29 -31.30
N ARG A 278 -4.38 21.25 -30.03
CA ARG A 278 -5.71 21.72 -29.62
C ARG A 278 -5.77 22.11 -28.16
N LYS A 279 -6.81 22.88 -27.82
CA LYS A 279 -7.19 23.17 -26.43
C LYS A 279 -8.40 22.34 -26.03
N LEU A 280 -8.38 21.80 -24.81
CA LEU A 280 -9.46 21.00 -24.26
C LEU A 280 -9.90 21.61 -22.93
N SER A 281 -11.16 22.05 -22.87
CA SER A 281 -11.76 22.63 -21.67
C SER A 281 -12.99 21.83 -21.24
N PHE A 282 -13.08 21.51 -19.96
CA PHE A 282 -14.23 20.84 -19.37
C PHE A 282 -14.37 21.16 -17.88
N GLU A 283 -15.51 20.80 -17.32
CA GLU A 283 -15.86 21.06 -15.93
C GLU A 283 -16.44 19.79 -15.31
N ILE A 284 -16.00 19.46 -14.10
CA ILE A 284 -16.48 18.30 -13.34
C ILE A 284 -16.59 18.65 -11.85
N ASP A 285 -17.53 18.02 -11.16
CA ASP A 285 -17.60 18.07 -9.70
C ASP A 285 -16.62 17.08 -9.10
N ILE A 286 -15.77 17.54 -8.18
CA ILE A 286 -14.83 16.70 -7.44
C ILE A 286 -15.31 16.58 -5.99
N PRO A 287 -15.67 15.36 -5.54
CA PRO A 287 -16.08 15.13 -4.15
C PRO A 287 -14.96 15.42 -3.14
N GLU A 288 -15.37 15.57 -1.88
CA GLU A 288 -14.46 15.54 -0.73
C GLU A 288 -13.72 14.19 -0.64
N ASP A 289 -12.47 14.22 -0.19
CA ASP A 289 -11.65 13.03 0.13
C ASP A 289 -11.60 11.93 -0.94
N VAL A 290 -11.55 12.32 -2.21
CA VAL A 290 -11.52 11.41 -3.36
C VAL A 290 -10.14 11.35 -4.01
N THR A 291 -9.81 10.21 -4.60
CA THR A 291 -8.61 10.04 -5.42
C THR A 291 -8.97 9.14 -6.60
N PHE A 292 -8.55 9.54 -7.79
CA PHE A 292 -8.87 8.86 -9.03
C PHE A 292 -7.96 9.29 -10.18
N PHE A 293 -8.10 8.63 -11.32
CA PHE A 293 -7.61 9.11 -12.60
C PHE A 293 -8.66 8.91 -13.71
N ILE A 294 -8.67 9.80 -14.71
CA ILE A 294 -9.62 9.75 -15.83
C ILE A 294 -8.94 10.01 -17.18
N PRO A 295 -9.40 9.39 -18.28
CA PRO A 295 -8.92 9.69 -19.62
C PRO A 295 -9.39 11.09 -20.06
N VAL A 296 -8.50 11.84 -20.72
CA VAL A 296 -8.79 13.15 -21.30
C VAL A 296 -8.17 13.29 -22.69
N GLY A 297 -8.97 13.70 -23.67
CA GLY A 297 -8.53 13.91 -25.05
C GLY A 297 -7.85 12.68 -25.67
N ILE A 298 -8.42 11.49 -25.48
CA ILE A 298 -7.78 10.22 -25.84
C ILE A 298 -8.73 9.30 -26.60
N THR A 299 -8.19 8.58 -27.57
CA THR A 299 -8.92 7.56 -28.32
C THR A 299 -8.75 6.19 -27.68
N LEU A 300 -9.85 5.56 -27.27
CA LEU A 300 -9.86 4.22 -26.67
C LEU A 300 -10.87 3.33 -27.41
N ALA A 301 -10.43 2.12 -27.80
CA ALA A 301 -11.27 1.17 -28.55
C ALA A 301 -11.97 1.80 -29.78
N GLY A 302 -11.27 2.70 -30.48
CA GLY A 302 -11.82 3.40 -31.66
C GLY A 302 -12.71 4.62 -31.38
N LEU A 303 -13.04 4.91 -30.12
CA LEU A 303 -13.81 6.09 -29.72
C LEU A 303 -12.89 7.23 -29.27
N ASP A 304 -13.04 8.41 -29.87
CA ASP A 304 -12.32 9.63 -29.51
C ASP A 304 -13.05 10.35 -28.36
N PHE A 305 -12.53 10.20 -27.13
CA PHE A 305 -13.08 10.79 -25.93
C PHE A 305 -12.49 12.17 -25.66
N LYS A 306 -13.36 13.15 -25.44
CA LYS A 306 -13.00 14.43 -24.81
C LYS A 306 -12.61 14.18 -23.35
N TYR A 307 -13.45 13.48 -22.60
CA TYR A 307 -13.15 12.97 -21.26
C TYR A 307 -14.16 11.90 -20.84
N VAL A 308 -13.82 11.11 -19.83
CA VAL A 308 -14.75 10.17 -19.18
C VAL A 308 -14.63 10.32 -17.66
N THR A 309 -15.72 10.59 -16.94
CA THR A 309 -15.71 10.71 -15.46
C THR A 309 -15.79 9.34 -14.75
N ALA A 310 -14.97 8.39 -15.21
CA ALA A 310 -14.83 7.04 -14.68
C ALA A 310 -13.41 6.51 -14.95
N GLN A 311 -12.91 5.61 -14.09
CA GLN A 311 -11.54 5.11 -14.22
C GLN A 311 -11.47 3.97 -15.24
N PRO A 312 -10.59 4.02 -16.26
CA PRO A 312 -10.43 2.94 -17.22
C PRO A 312 -9.76 1.74 -16.54
N VAL A 313 -10.24 0.53 -16.80
CA VAL A 313 -9.70 -0.71 -16.21
C VAL A 313 -9.53 -1.85 -17.19
N TYR A 314 -10.09 -1.73 -18.40
CA TYR A 314 -9.90 -2.72 -19.46
C TYR A 314 -9.92 -2.04 -20.84
N LEU A 315 -9.01 -2.45 -21.72
CA LEU A 315 -8.95 -2.01 -23.11
C LEU A 315 -8.83 -3.21 -24.05
N GLY A 316 -9.85 -3.39 -24.88
CA GLY A 316 -9.84 -4.31 -26.02
C GLY A 316 -10.02 -3.56 -27.34
N GLU A 317 -10.02 -4.32 -28.44
CA GLU A 317 -10.13 -3.77 -29.80
C GLU A 317 -11.40 -2.93 -30.00
N ASN A 318 -12.56 -3.44 -29.57
CA ASN A 318 -13.87 -2.78 -29.69
C ASN A 318 -14.61 -2.71 -28.33
N LYS A 319 -13.88 -2.78 -27.22
CA LYS A 319 -14.45 -2.70 -25.87
C LYS A 319 -13.53 -1.89 -24.95
N VAL A 320 -14.12 -1.00 -24.17
CA VAL A 320 -13.44 -0.34 -23.05
C VAL A 320 -14.32 -0.45 -21.82
N SER A 321 -13.74 -0.86 -20.68
CA SER A 321 -14.45 -0.91 -19.41
C SER A 321 -13.93 0.13 -18.45
N PHE A 322 -14.85 0.75 -17.73
CA PHE A 322 -14.60 1.76 -16.73
C PHE A 322 -15.16 1.34 -15.38
N MET A 323 -14.61 1.91 -14.31
CA MET A 323 -15.12 1.81 -12.96
C MET A 323 -15.64 3.15 -12.47
N LYS A 324 -16.77 3.12 -11.79
CA LYS A 324 -17.37 4.30 -11.17
C LYS A 324 -16.45 4.90 -10.10
N ILE A 325 -16.26 6.21 -10.17
CA ILE A 325 -15.58 6.98 -9.11
C ILE A 325 -16.61 7.34 -8.04
N ARG A 326 -16.27 7.09 -6.77
CA ARG A 326 -17.17 7.36 -5.63
C ARG A 326 -17.57 8.83 -5.61
N GLY A 327 -18.88 9.08 -5.54
CA GLY A 327 -19.44 10.43 -5.44
C GLY A 327 -19.49 11.20 -6.76
N MET A 328 -19.02 10.62 -7.87
CA MET A 328 -19.09 11.23 -9.19
C MET A 328 -20.13 10.54 -10.07
N LYS A 329 -20.79 11.31 -10.95
CA LYS A 329 -21.65 10.79 -12.00
C LYS A 329 -20.77 10.30 -13.18
N PRO A 330 -20.84 9.02 -13.57
CA PRO A 330 -20.12 8.52 -14.74
C PRO A 330 -20.72 9.04 -16.04
N VAL A 331 -19.93 9.78 -16.81
CA VAL A 331 -20.29 10.38 -18.09
C VAL A 331 -19.14 10.20 -19.05
N ALA A 332 -19.45 9.75 -20.27
CA ALA A 332 -18.52 9.74 -21.38
C ALA A 332 -18.88 10.88 -22.35
N VAL A 333 -17.93 11.76 -22.62
CA VAL A 333 -18.08 12.85 -23.60
C VAL A 333 -17.12 12.61 -24.74
N LEU A 334 -17.65 12.51 -25.96
CA LEU A 334 -16.86 12.35 -27.18
C LEU A 334 -16.32 13.71 -27.66
N SER A 335 -15.25 13.67 -28.44
CA SER A 335 -14.62 14.87 -29.00
C SER A 335 -15.53 15.65 -29.96
N ASP A 336 -16.57 15.02 -30.51
CA ASP A 336 -17.62 15.68 -31.32
C ASP A 336 -18.73 16.36 -30.49
N GLY A 337 -18.64 16.28 -29.15
CA GLY A 337 -19.56 16.92 -28.21
C GLY A 337 -20.74 16.06 -27.77
N ARG A 338 -20.91 14.84 -28.32
CA ARG A 338 -21.94 13.90 -27.80
C ARG A 338 -21.58 13.45 -26.38
N SER A 339 -22.57 13.40 -25.51
CA SER A 339 -22.44 13.02 -24.10
C SER A 339 -23.35 11.85 -23.78
N PHE A 340 -22.83 10.89 -23.03
CA PHE A 340 -23.52 9.67 -22.64
C PHE A 340 -23.40 9.47 -21.13
N ASP A 341 -24.54 9.39 -20.45
CA ASP A 341 -24.57 8.94 -19.06
C ASP A 341 -24.29 7.44 -19.03
N LEU A 342 -23.29 7.02 -18.27
CA LEU A 342 -22.95 5.61 -18.15
C LEU A 342 -23.69 5.00 -16.95
N GLU A 343 -24.48 3.97 -17.22
CA GLU A 343 -25.10 3.11 -16.21
C GLU A 343 -24.32 1.80 -16.10
N GLU A 344 -24.43 1.12 -14.95
CA GLU A 344 -23.77 -0.18 -14.77
C GLU A 344 -24.23 -1.18 -15.84
N GLY A 345 -23.26 -1.85 -16.48
CA GLY A 345 -23.50 -2.69 -17.64
C GLY A 345 -22.86 -2.14 -18.91
N CYS A 346 -23.38 -2.54 -20.06
CA CYS A 346 -22.81 -2.22 -21.37
C CYS A 346 -23.67 -1.22 -22.14
N THR A 347 -23.01 -0.22 -22.73
CA THR A 347 -23.57 0.76 -23.66
C THR A 347 -22.83 0.63 -24.99
N ASP A 348 -23.55 0.39 -26.09
CA ASP A 348 -22.94 0.48 -27.43
C ASP A 348 -22.86 1.94 -27.87
N ILE A 349 -21.66 2.39 -28.22
CA ILE A 349 -21.42 3.71 -28.78
C ILE A 349 -20.68 3.50 -30.10
N ASN A 350 -21.36 3.77 -31.22
CA ASN A 350 -20.80 3.63 -32.57
C ASN A 350 -20.18 2.24 -32.84
N GLY A 351 -20.77 1.14 -32.32
CA GLY A 351 -20.25 -0.22 -32.49
C GLY A 351 -19.10 -0.60 -31.54
N THR A 352 -18.75 0.29 -30.60
CA THR A 352 -17.81 0.01 -29.51
C THR A 352 -18.58 -0.24 -28.23
N THR A 353 -18.24 -1.31 -27.51
CA THR A 353 -18.84 -1.59 -26.20
C THR A 353 -18.16 -0.76 -25.11
N VAL A 354 -18.89 0.18 -24.53
CA VAL A 354 -18.48 0.91 -23.34
C VAL A 354 -19.16 0.31 -22.12
N GLU A 355 -18.38 -0.31 -21.25
CA GLU A 355 -18.89 -0.99 -20.06
C GLU A 355 -18.57 -0.18 -18.80
N LEU A 356 -19.56 0.03 -17.93
CA LEU A 356 -19.33 0.53 -16.58
C LEU A 356 -19.51 -0.61 -15.57
N LEU A 357 -18.44 -0.92 -14.86
CA LEU A 357 -18.45 -1.90 -13.77
C LEU A 357 -18.97 -1.26 -12.48
N GLY A 358 -19.80 -1.99 -11.75
CA GLY A 358 -20.22 -1.63 -10.39
C GLY A 358 -19.09 -1.79 -9.36
N ASP A 359 -19.34 -1.38 -8.11
CA ASP A 359 -18.40 -1.60 -6.99
C ASP A 359 -18.58 -3.02 -6.43
N VAL A 360 -18.17 -4.03 -7.20
CA VAL A 360 -18.55 -5.43 -6.94
C VAL A 360 -17.47 -6.30 -6.28
N ASP A 361 -16.22 -5.82 -6.19
CA ASP A 361 -15.12 -6.75 -5.85
C ASP A 361 -14.89 -6.94 -4.34
N TYR A 362 -15.17 -5.93 -3.52
CA TYR A 362 -14.91 -5.99 -2.08
C TYR A 362 -16.16 -6.43 -1.32
N LYS A 363 -16.17 -7.69 -0.88
CA LYS A 363 -17.18 -8.24 0.01
C LYS A 363 -16.48 -8.81 1.26
N PRO A 364 -16.64 -8.18 2.44
CA PRO A 364 -16.12 -8.72 3.69
C PRO A 364 -16.67 -10.14 3.94
N THR A 365 -15.82 -11.00 4.51
CA THR A 365 -16.23 -12.35 4.91
C THR A 365 -17.21 -12.28 6.07
N ASP A 366 -18.24 -13.13 6.02
CA ASP A 366 -19.23 -13.23 7.10
C ASP A 366 -18.57 -13.79 8.37
N LEU A 367 -18.74 -13.09 9.50
CA LEU A 367 -18.12 -13.44 10.77
C LEU A 367 -19.14 -14.13 11.69
N ILE A 368 -18.86 -15.36 12.09
CA ILE A 368 -19.71 -16.14 13.00
C ILE A 368 -19.17 -15.96 14.42
N PRO A 369 -19.97 -15.48 15.40
CA PRO A 369 -19.49 -15.37 16.78
C PRO A 369 -18.96 -16.71 17.32
N ALA A 370 -17.73 -16.70 17.84
CA ALA A 370 -17.12 -17.87 18.45
C ALA A 370 -17.50 -17.97 19.94
N THR A 371 -17.50 -19.19 20.47
CA THR A 371 -17.65 -19.42 21.91
C THR A 371 -16.28 -19.38 22.57
N PHE A 372 -16.14 -18.54 23.59
CA PHE A 372 -14.92 -18.43 24.37
C PHE A 372 -15.25 -18.08 25.82
N GLU A 373 -14.35 -18.39 26.73
CA GLU A 373 -14.48 -18.09 28.15
C GLU A 373 -13.18 -17.51 28.70
N LYS A 374 -13.30 -16.57 29.63
CA LYS A 374 -12.14 -16.07 30.39
C LYS A 374 -11.69 -17.16 31.37
N THR A 375 -10.41 -17.47 31.37
CA THR A 375 -9.80 -18.51 32.22
C THR A 375 -8.76 -17.93 33.16
N GLU A 376 -8.31 -18.73 34.12
CA GLU A 376 -7.13 -18.38 34.92
C GLU A 376 -5.90 -18.27 34.02
N ASN A 377 -5.01 -17.32 34.32
CA ASN A 377 -3.79 -17.14 33.55
C ASN A 377 -2.81 -18.28 33.85
N VAL A 378 -2.47 -19.06 32.81
CA VAL A 378 -1.54 -20.19 32.90
C VAL A 378 -0.35 -20.07 31.96
N ILE A 379 -0.41 -19.16 30.99
CA ILE A 379 0.65 -18.92 30.02
C ILE A 379 1.56 -17.79 30.49
N SER A 380 2.88 -18.02 30.41
CA SER A 380 3.89 -17.01 30.68
C SER A 380 3.75 -15.79 29.74
N ASP A 381 3.93 -14.59 30.28
CA ASP A 381 3.91 -13.33 29.51
C ASP A 381 5.23 -13.01 28.78
N GLU A 382 6.14 -13.98 28.69
CA GLU A 382 7.49 -13.83 28.11
C GLU A 382 7.50 -13.11 26.75
N TYR A 383 6.57 -13.46 25.85
CA TYR A 383 6.53 -12.91 24.48
C TYR A 383 5.72 -11.63 24.33
N LEU A 384 4.96 -11.22 25.35
CA LEU A 384 4.12 -10.02 25.32
C LEU A 384 4.78 -8.89 26.12
N GLY A 385 4.30 -8.61 27.33
CA GLY A 385 4.83 -7.53 28.18
C GLY A 385 6.17 -7.89 28.81
N GLY A 386 6.38 -9.16 29.12
CA GLY A 386 7.60 -9.68 29.75
C GLY A 386 8.88 -9.32 29.00
N ARG A 387 8.89 -9.43 27.66
CA ARG A 387 10.06 -9.03 26.84
C ARG A 387 10.40 -7.55 26.88
N PHE A 388 9.48 -6.70 27.36
CA PHE A 388 9.72 -5.28 27.60
C PHE A 388 9.91 -4.94 29.07
N GLY A 389 9.93 -5.94 29.96
CA GLY A 389 10.01 -5.74 31.42
C GLY A 389 8.74 -5.18 32.04
N PHE A 390 7.58 -5.39 31.40
CA PHE A 390 6.30 -4.93 31.91
C PHE A 390 5.71 -5.93 32.91
N PRO A 391 4.87 -5.48 33.87
CA PRO A 391 4.09 -6.41 34.67
C PRO A 391 3.06 -7.14 33.79
N ASP A 392 2.89 -8.44 34.04
CA ASP A 392 1.81 -9.23 33.44
C ASP A 392 0.48 -8.77 34.06
N LEU A 393 -0.31 -8.06 33.26
CA LEU A 393 -1.67 -7.62 33.59
C LEU A 393 -2.68 -8.24 32.64
N SER A 394 -2.26 -9.30 31.94
CA SER A 394 -3.03 -9.87 30.85
C SER A 394 -4.25 -10.64 31.36
N GLU A 395 -5.16 -10.91 30.43
CA GLU A 395 -6.26 -11.84 30.64
C GLU A 395 -6.20 -12.94 29.57
N GLU A 396 -6.47 -14.16 30.00
CA GLU A 396 -6.53 -15.34 29.12
C GLU A 396 -7.97 -15.74 28.80
N TYR A 397 -8.18 -16.05 27.53
CA TYR A 397 -9.46 -16.48 26.98
C TYR A 397 -9.27 -17.79 26.24
N THR A 398 -9.92 -18.85 26.72
CA THR A 398 -9.94 -20.13 26.03
C THR A 398 -11.01 -20.10 24.95
N VAL A 399 -10.61 -20.35 23.72
CA VAL A 399 -11.49 -20.42 22.55
C VAL A 399 -11.45 -21.83 21.97
N SER A 400 -12.61 -22.37 21.65
CA SER A 400 -12.75 -23.67 20.97
C SER A 400 -13.54 -23.50 19.68
N TRP A 401 -13.25 -24.33 18.68
CA TRP A 401 -13.89 -24.26 17.36
C TRP A 401 -14.19 -25.65 16.79
N THR A 402 -14.96 -25.71 15.72
CA THR A 402 -15.31 -26.94 14.99
C THR A 402 -14.33 -27.21 13.86
N ASP A 403 -14.32 -28.43 13.31
CA ASP A 403 -13.34 -28.86 12.30
C ASP A 403 -13.39 -28.06 10.98
N ASP A 404 -14.54 -27.47 10.66
CA ASP A 404 -14.77 -26.65 9.48
C ASP A 404 -14.28 -25.20 9.62
N VAL A 405 -13.95 -24.76 10.83
CA VAL A 405 -13.38 -23.43 11.08
C VAL A 405 -11.92 -23.40 10.63
N LYS A 406 -11.61 -22.41 9.78
CA LYS A 406 -10.29 -22.22 9.18
C LYS A 406 -9.55 -21.03 9.79
N TYR A 407 -10.27 -19.99 10.17
CA TYR A 407 -9.69 -18.81 10.79
C TYR A 407 -10.48 -18.39 12.03
N LEU A 408 -9.76 -17.81 12.99
CA LEU A 408 -10.33 -16.98 14.03
C LEU A 408 -10.05 -15.52 13.69
N VAL A 409 -11.03 -14.65 13.92
CA VAL A 409 -10.90 -13.20 13.79
C VAL A 409 -11.15 -12.59 15.15
N VAL A 410 -10.17 -11.86 15.67
CA VAL A 410 -10.21 -11.23 16.97
C VAL A 410 -10.29 -9.73 16.79
N LYS A 411 -11.33 -9.12 17.34
CA LYS A 411 -11.44 -7.68 17.49
C LYS A 411 -11.34 -7.37 18.97
N ALA A 412 -10.22 -6.80 19.39
CA ALA A 412 -9.96 -6.56 20.81
C ALA A 412 -9.53 -5.12 21.09
N LYS A 413 -9.96 -4.61 22.24
CA LYS A 413 -9.30 -3.49 22.92
C LYS A 413 -8.20 -4.04 23.83
N GLY A 414 -7.03 -3.42 23.79
CA GLY A 414 -5.87 -3.79 24.59
C GLY A 414 -4.58 -3.25 23.96
N ASN A 415 -3.44 -3.56 24.55
CA ASN A 415 -2.12 -3.17 24.03
C ASN A 415 -1.59 -4.22 23.05
N MET A 416 -1.50 -5.48 23.45
CA MET A 416 -0.95 -6.56 22.63
C MET A 416 -1.64 -7.87 22.94
N ALA A 417 -1.66 -8.76 21.96
CA ALA A 417 -2.31 -10.06 22.07
C ALA A 417 -1.43 -11.16 21.49
N ALA A 418 -1.52 -12.35 22.06
CA ALA A 418 -0.87 -13.55 21.58
C ALA A 418 -1.82 -14.75 21.64
N PHE A 419 -1.69 -15.63 20.66
CA PHE A 419 -2.49 -16.83 20.53
C PHE A 419 -1.59 -18.05 20.69
N TYR A 420 -2.00 -18.92 21.60
CA TYR A 420 -1.28 -20.12 21.97
C TYR A 420 -2.08 -21.37 21.64
N SER A 421 -1.40 -22.39 21.12
CA SER A 421 -1.94 -23.73 20.97
C SER A 421 -0.97 -24.73 21.57
N ASN A 422 -1.44 -25.58 22.48
CA ASN A 422 -0.62 -26.55 23.20
C ASN A 422 0.62 -25.92 23.88
N GLY A 423 0.44 -24.75 24.50
CA GLY A 423 1.50 -24.00 25.18
C GLY A 423 2.54 -23.35 24.28
N LYS A 424 2.37 -23.40 22.95
CA LYS A 424 3.27 -22.75 21.99
C LYS A 424 2.65 -21.50 21.41
N LEU A 425 3.45 -20.45 21.27
CA LEU A 425 3.07 -19.23 20.55
C LEU A 425 2.84 -19.57 19.07
N ILE A 426 1.67 -19.21 18.55
CA ILE A 426 1.27 -19.47 17.16
C ILE A 426 1.19 -18.16 16.37
N ALA A 427 0.63 -17.11 16.98
CA ALA A 427 0.49 -15.79 16.39
C ALA A 427 0.51 -14.74 17.49
N ASP A 428 0.92 -13.52 17.15
CA ASP A 428 0.84 -12.36 18.04
C ASP A 428 0.61 -11.08 17.24
N GLN A 429 0.08 -10.05 17.89
CA GLN A 429 -0.18 -8.76 17.26
C GLN A 429 -0.19 -7.65 18.31
N TYR A 430 0.31 -6.47 17.93
CA TYR A 430 -0.06 -5.25 18.64
C TYR A 430 -1.48 -4.86 18.26
N LEU A 431 -2.28 -4.45 19.23
CA LEU A 431 -3.63 -4.01 18.97
C LEU A 431 -3.60 -2.51 18.64
N TYR A 432 -4.18 -2.16 17.50
CA TYR A 432 -4.21 -0.79 16.94
C TYR A 432 -5.58 -0.38 16.38
N GLY A 433 -6.61 -1.19 16.64
CA GLY A 433 -8.00 -0.92 16.25
C GLY A 433 -8.50 -1.72 15.05
N ASP A 434 -7.62 -2.41 14.32
CA ASP A 434 -8.01 -3.34 13.25
C ASP A 434 -8.27 -4.77 13.80
N LYS A 435 -8.83 -5.63 12.95
CA LYS A 435 -9.07 -7.04 13.22
C LYS A 435 -7.75 -7.83 13.13
N TRP A 436 -7.53 -8.72 14.07
CA TRP A 436 -6.42 -9.67 14.05
C TRP A 436 -6.92 -11.04 13.57
N VAL A 437 -6.31 -11.57 12.50
CA VAL A 437 -6.69 -12.86 11.90
C VAL A 437 -5.69 -13.93 12.33
N ILE A 438 -6.18 -15.12 12.65
CA ILE A 438 -5.40 -16.27 13.08
C ILE A 438 -5.79 -17.47 12.22
N ASP A 439 -4.83 -18.07 11.52
CA ASP A 439 -5.04 -19.34 10.81
C ASP A 439 -5.00 -20.52 11.79
N VAL A 440 -6.11 -21.26 11.88
CA VAL A 440 -6.26 -22.42 12.77
C VAL A 440 -6.36 -23.76 12.02
N ARG A 441 -6.23 -23.75 10.68
CA ARG A 441 -6.42 -24.93 9.82
C ARG A 441 -5.51 -26.09 10.21
N PHE A 442 -4.25 -25.78 10.52
CA PHE A 442 -3.20 -26.76 10.74
C PHE A 442 -2.97 -27.09 12.22
N LEU A 443 -3.81 -26.56 13.12
CA LEU A 443 -3.70 -26.83 14.55
C LEU A 443 -4.31 -28.19 14.89
N LYS A 444 -3.55 -28.98 15.66
CA LYS A 444 -3.94 -30.34 16.08
C LYS A 444 -5.13 -30.34 17.04
N THR A 445 -5.20 -29.35 17.92
CA THR A 445 -6.28 -29.18 18.88
C THR A 445 -7.21 -28.09 18.40
N LYS A 446 -8.52 -28.34 18.43
CA LYS A 446 -9.55 -27.34 18.11
C LYS A 446 -9.86 -26.43 19.29
N GLN A 447 -8.79 -26.06 20.00
CA GLN A 447 -8.79 -25.21 21.18
C GLN A 447 -7.44 -24.49 21.26
N GLY A 448 -7.48 -23.25 21.71
CA GLY A 448 -6.32 -22.40 21.96
C GLY A 448 -6.63 -21.32 23.01
N ILE A 449 -5.59 -20.61 23.43
CA ILE A 449 -5.66 -19.55 24.43
C ILE A 449 -5.28 -18.23 23.76
N ILE A 450 -6.15 -17.23 23.86
CA ILE A 450 -5.86 -15.85 23.49
C ILE A 450 -5.49 -15.12 24.79
N LYS A 451 -4.25 -14.64 24.89
CA LYS A 451 -3.76 -13.81 26.00
C LYS A 451 -3.69 -12.36 25.53
N ILE A 452 -4.32 -11.44 26.25
CA ILE A 452 -4.38 -10.02 25.89
C ILE A 452 -3.83 -9.20 27.04
N GLN A 453 -2.81 -8.38 26.78
CA GLN A 453 -2.28 -7.40 27.71
C GLN A 453 -3.04 -6.07 27.52
N PRO A 454 -3.54 -5.42 28.58
CA PRO A 454 -4.20 -4.13 28.46
C PRO A 454 -3.21 -3.00 28.23
N PHE A 455 -3.71 -1.85 27.80
CA PHE A 455 -2.93 -0.61 27.88
C PHE A 455 -2.70 -0.19 29.32
N ARG A 456 -1.51 0.36 29.59
CA ARG A 456 -1.12 0.91 30.89
C ARG A 456 -1.11 2.43 30.83
N GLU A 457 -1.02 3.09 31.97
CA GLU A 457 -1.00 4.56 32.02
C GLU A 457 0.24 5.12 31.30
N GLU A 458 1.38 4.45 31.41
CA GLU A 458 2.64 4.82 30.76
C GLU A 458 2.59 4.69 29.22
N ASP A 459 1.66 3.90 28.70
CA ASP A 459 1.53 3.70 27.25
C ASP A 459 0.96 4.94 26.55
N ARG A 460 0.31 5.86 27.29
CA ARG A 460 -0.19 7.14 26.74
C ARG A 460 0.90 8.01 26.14
N ASP A 461 2.09 7.98 26.74
CA ASP A 461 3.22 8.82 26.35
C ASP A 461 4.30 8.05 25.58
N THR A 462 4.11 6.74 25.37
CA THR A 462 5.12 5.85 24.76
C THR A 462 4.62 5.07 23.55
N VAL A 463 3.31 5.12 23.26
CA VAL A 463 2.71 4.47 22.09
C VAL A 463 1.90 5.49 21.28
N TYR A 464 2.25 5.64 20.01
CA TYR A 464 1.44 6.35 19.04
C TYR A 464 0.34 5.45 18.47
N LEU A 465 -0.91 5.88 18.61
CA LEU A 465 -2.12 5.23 18.12
C LEU A 465 -3.07 6.28 17.57
N GLU A 466 -3.81 5.92 16.53
CA GLU A 466 -4.81 6.81 15.91
C GLU A 466 -6.23 6.52 16.37
N VAL A 467 -6.43 5.35 16.98
CA VAL A 467 -7.69 4.99 17.63
C VAL A 467 -7.67 5.38 19.11
N PRO A 468 -8.84 5.68 19.72
CA PRO A 468 -8.92 6.01 21.12
C PRO A 468 -8.32 4.92 22.02
N PHE A 469 -7.56 5.37 23.01
CA PHE A 469 -6.81 4.55 23.94
C PHE A 469 -7.51 4.52 25.32
N GLU A 470 -7.74 3.32 25.85
CA GLU A 470 -8.43 3.09 27.13
C GLU A 470 -7.56 2.20 28.03
N VAL A 471 -7.09 2.76 29.16
CA VAL A 471 -6.19 2.07 30.10
C VAL A 471 -6.93 0.98 30.86
N GLY A 472 -6.28 -0.17 31.04
CA GLY A 472 -6.80 -1.31 31.79
C GLY A 472 -7.94 -2.07 31.10
N SER A 473 -8.43 -1.60 29.96
CA SER A 473 -9.58 -2.18 29.28
C SER A 473 -9.17 -3.35 28.38
N ILE A 474 -9.81 -4.50 28.57
CA ILE A 474 -9.70 -5.68 27.72
C ILE A 474 -11.11 -6.08 27.32
N VAL A 475 -11.39 -6.00 26.02
CA VAL A 475 -12.71 -6.34 25.47
C VAL A 475 -12.49 -7.11 24.18
N PRO A 476 -12.46 -8.46 24.22
CA PRO A 476 -12.35 -9.28 23.03
C PRO A 476 -13.73 -9.62 22.46
N GLU A 477 -13.86 -9.47 21.15
CA GLU A 477 -14.87 -10.11 20.33
C GLU A 477 -14.13 -11.13 19.45
N ILE A 478 -14.54 -12.40 19.48
CA ILE A 478 -13.89 -13.47 18.71
C ILE A 478 -14.91 -14.07 17.77
N PHE A 479 -14.51 -14.21 16.52
CA PHE A 479 -15.33 -14.77 15.45
C PHE A 479 -14.61 -15.94 14.80
N ALA A 480 -15.38 -16.90 14.30
CA ALA A 480 -14.94 -18.01 13.49
C ALA A 480 -15.30 -17.78 12.03
N VAL A 481 -14.44 -18.26 11.13
CA VAL A 481 -14.63 -18.22 9.68
C VAL A 481 -14.39 -19.61 9.11
N THR A 482 -15.34 -20.08 8.29
CA THR A 482 -15.30 -21.39 7.61
C THR A 482 -14.88 -21.28 6.14
N GLU A 483 -14.82 -20.06 5.60
CA GLU A 483 -14.34 -19.77 4.24
C GLU A 483 -12.83 -20.01 4.09
N ASN A 484 -12.39 -20.36 2.88
CA ASN A 484 -10.97 -20.61 2.59
C ASN A 484 -10.11 -19.34 2.59
N THR A 485 -10.74 -18.19 2.44
CA THR A 485 -10.11 -16.87 2.38
C THR A 485 -10.89 -15.94 3.29
N VAL A 486 -10.17 -15.04 3.96
CA VAL A 486 -10.75 -14.00 4.81
C VAL A 486 -10.60 -12.66 4.10
N VAL A 487 -11.70 -11.91 3.97
CA VAL A 487 -11.71 -10.52 3.47
C VAL A 487 -12.13 -9.61 4.62
N ILE A 488 -11.27 -8.66 5.01
CA ILE A 488 -11.46 -7.80 6.22
C ILE A 488 -11.54 -6.31 5.97
#